data_AF-A0A349SJH3-F1
#
_entry.id   AF-A0A349SJH3-F1
#
_cell.length_a   1.000
_cell.length_b   1.000
_cell.length_c   1.000
_cell.angle_alpha   90.00
_cell.angle_beta   90.00
_cell.angle_gamma   90.00
#
_symmetry.space_group_name_H-M   'P 1'
#
loop_
_entity.id
_entity.type
_entity.pdbx_description
1 polymer ?
#
loop_
_entity_poly.entity_id
_entity_poly.type
_entity_poly.pdbx_seq_one_letter_code
_entity_poly.pdbx_strand_id
1 'polypeptide(L)'
;RFDSVEARPGGGYNRWFTVVLRQGRYREVRRLWEAVGGTVSRLIRVRFGPVRLPRDLDRAQTRIIDRELQNELYQLANVSPS
;
A
#
# COMPACT_ATOMS: atom_id res chain seq x y z
N ARG A 1 -11.99 0.23 7.78
CA ARG A 1 -11.51 1.48 8.45
C ARG A 1 -10.02 1.59 8.18
N PHE A 2 -9.46 2.81 8.14
CA PHE A 2 -8.01 2.98 8.10
C PHE A 2 -7.39 2.71 9.48
N ASP A 3 -6.32 1.92 9.50
CA ASP A 3 -5.53 1.68 10.70
C ASP A 3 -4.62 2.89 10.99
N SER A 4 -4.11 3.52 9.95
CA SER A 4 -3.46 4.83 10.03
C SER A 4 -3.77 5.69 8.81
N VAL A 5 -3.74 7.01 9.01
CA VAL A 5 -3.87 8.03 7.97
C VAL A 5 -2.86 9.13 8.29
N GLU A 6 -1.91 9.35 7.40
CA GLU A 6 -0.85 10.35 7.55
C GLU A 6 -0.88 11.30 6.34
N ALA A 7 -1.01 12.59 6.60
CA ALA A 7 -0.87 13.61 5.56
C ALA A 7 0.60 13.71 5.13
N ARG A 8 0.84 13.79 3.82
CA ARG A 8 2.17 14.00 3.26
C ARG A 8 2.33 15.46 2.86
N PRO A 9 3.51 16.08 3.09
CA PRO A 9 3.79 17.42 2.59
C PRO A 9 3.65 17.49 1.07
N GLY A 10 3.09 18.60 0.58
CA GLY A 10 2.90 18.85 -0.84
C GLY A 10 2.09 20.13 -1.07
N GLY A 11 2.20 20.71 -2.26
CA GLY A 11 1.44 21.89 -2.68
C GLY A 11 0.45 21.58 -3.82
N GLY A 12 -0.47 22.51 -4.06
CA GLY A 12 -1.49 22.43 -5.12
C GLY A 12 -2.87 21.98 -4.63
N TYR A 13 -3.78 21.76 -5.59
CA TYR A 13 -5.19 21.46 -5.30
C TYR A 13 -5.43 20.07 -4.69
N ASN A 14 -4.52 19.12 -4.90
CA ASN A 14 -4.62 17.75 -4.37
C ASN A 14 -3.67 17.53 -3.20
N ARG A 15 -4.13 16.80 -2.17
CA ARG A 15 -3.32 16.41 -1.01
C ARG A 15 -3.00 14.91 -1.04
N TRP A 16 -1.77 14.57 -0.67
CA TRP A 16 -1.32 13.18 -0.59
C TRP A 16 -1.48 12.64 0.82
N PHE A 17 -1.96 11.41 0.92
CA PHE A 17 -2.09 10.68 2.17
C PHE A 17 -1.43 9.32 2.06
N THR A 18 -0.71 8.93 3.12
CA THR A 18 -0.31 7.54 3.34
C THR A 18 -1.33 6.90 4.26
N VAL A 19 -1.93 5.79 3.83
CA VAL A 19 -2.95 5.08 4.60
C VAL A 19 -2.55 3.62 4.76
N VAL A 20 -2.88 3.05 5.92
CA VAL A 20 -2.69 1.62 6.20
C VAL A 20 -4.04 0.97 6.44
N LEU A 21 -4.23 -0.22 5.85
CA LEU A 21 -5.37 -1.09 6.12
C LEU A 21 -4.84 -2.52 6.30
N ARG A 22 -5.45 -3.27 7.23
CA ARG A 22 -5.24 -4.72 7.34
C ARG A 22 -6.18 -5.55 6.47
N GLN A 23 -7.29 -4.95 6.03
CA GLN A 23 -8.26 -5.58 5.13
C GLN A 23 -8.11 -5.01 3.72
N GLY A 24 -8.61 -5.76 2.73
CA GLY A 24 -8.57 -5.39 1.31
C GLY A 24 -9.91 -5.55 0.63
N ARG A 25 -11.02 -5.06 1.23
CA ARG A 25 -12.35 -5.20 0.61
C ARG A 25 -12.40 -4.40 -0.71
N TYR A 26 -13.27 -4.81 -1.63
CA TYR A 26 -13.38 -4.16 -2.94
C TYR A 26 -13.55 -2.64 -2.79
N ARG A 27 -12.65 -1.87 -3.44
CA ARG A 27 -12.60 -0.40 -3.42
C ARG A 27 -12.61 0.24 -2.03
N GLU A 28 -12.14 -0.46 -0.99
CA GLU A 28 -12.26 -0.01 0.41
C GLU A 28 -11.67 1.39 0.64
N VAL A 29 -10.46 1.67 0.14
CA VAL A 29 -9.84 3.01 0.27
C VAL A 29 -10.72 4.10 -0.30
N ARG A 30 -11.28 3.89 -1.50
CA ARG A 30 -12.13 4.89 -2.19
C ARG A 30 -13.42 5.11 -1.42
N ARG A 31 -14.08 4.03 -1.00
CA ARG A 31 -15.32 4.10 -0.22
C ARG A 31 -15.13 4.80 1.13
N LEU A 32 -14.01 4.56 1.81
CA LEU A 32 -13.71 5.22 3.08
C LEU A 32 -13.49 6.73 2.92
N TRP A 33 -12.84 7.17 1.84
CA TRP A 33 -12.71 8.60 1.53
C TRP A 33 -14.03 9.23 1.09
N GLU A 34 -14.80 8.55 0.24
CA GLU A 34 -16.14 9.00 -0.20
C GLU A 34 -17.09 9.19 0.99
N ALA A 35 -17.04 8.31 1.98
CA ALA A 35 -17.83 8.40 3.20
C ALA A 35 -17.55 9.67 4.04
N VAL A 36 -16.42 10.34 3.83
CA VAL A 36 -16.07 11.63 4.48
C VAL A 36 -16.04 12.80 3.48
N GLY A 37 -16.67 12.65 2.31
CA GLY A 37 -16.77 13.68 1.29
C GLY A 37 -15.50 13.89 0.45
N GLY A 38 -14.51 13.01 0.57
CA GLY A 38 -13.29 13.05 -0.22
C GLY A 38 -13.40 12.25 -1.51
N THR A 39 -12.73 12.72 -2.57
CA THR A 39 -12.57 11.96 -3.82
C THR A 39 -11.12 11.51 -4.00
N VAL A 40 -10.93 10.30 -4.54
CA VAL A 40 -9.60 9.73 -4.78
C VAL A 40 -9.24 9.85 -6.26
N SER A 41 -8.42 10.83 -6.61
CA SER A 41 -7.92 11.01 -7.99
C SER A 41 -6.83 9.99 -8.36
N ARG A 42 -5.97 9.63 -7.40
CA ARG A 42 -4.88 8.66 -7.59
C ARG A 42 -4.72 7.77 -6.36
N LEU A 43 -4.54 6.48 -6.61
CA LEU A 43 -4.28 5.47 -5.59
C LEU A 43 -3.14 4.57 -6.05
N ILE A 44 -2.09 4.47 -5.25
CA ILE A 44 -0.93 3.61 -5.51
C ILE A 44 -0.69 2.78 -4.25
N ARG A 45 -0.58 1.46 -4.39
CA ARG A 45 -0.14 0.59 -3.30
C ARG A 45 1.38 0.58 -3.26
N VAL A 46 1.96 1.20 -2.24
CA VAL A 46 3.42 1.37 -2.09
C VAL A 46 4.06 0.33 -1.17
N ARG A 47 3.26 -0.45 -0.43
CA ARG A 47 3.72 -1.51 0.46
C ARG A 47 2.64 -2.60 0.58
N PHE A 48 3.06 -3.86 0.70
CA PHE A 48 2.21 -4.99 1.04
C PHE A 48 2.98 -5.93 1.97
N GLY A 49 2.52 -6.04 3.23
CA GLY A 49 3.28 -6.75 4.27
C GLY A 49 4.71 -6.19 4.39
N PRO A 50 5.75 -7.03 4.32
CA PRO A 50 7.13 -6.57 4.35
C PRO A 50 7.61 -5.97 3.02
N VAL A 51 6.96 -6.31 1.90
CA VAL A 51 7.37 -5.88 0.55
C VAL A 51 7.02 -4.41 0.31
N ARG A 52 8.04 -3.60 -0.03
CA ARG A 52 7.88 -2.20 -0.46
C ARG A 52 8.03 -2.10 -1.96
N LEU A 53 7.29 -1.17 -2.59
CA LEU A 53 7.50 -0.81 -3.98
C LEU A 53 8.83 -0.04 -4.10
N PRO A 54 9.86 -0.57 -4.80
CA PRO A 54 11.12 0.13 -4.97
C PRO A 54 10.93 1.41 -5.79
N ARG A 55 11.72 2.45 -5.50
CA ARG A 55 11.63 3.73 -6.22
C ARG A 55 12.26 3.68 -7.61
N ASP A 56 13.16 2.73 -7.81
CA ASP A 56 13.93 2.45 -9.01
C ASP A 56 13.28 1.39 -9.90
N LEU A 57 12.07 0.93 -9.55
CA LEU A 57 11.31 -0.02 -10.38
C LEU A 57 10.31 0.75 -11.24
N ASP A 58 10.52 0.72 -12.55
CA ASP A 58 9.64 1.39 -13.49
C ASP A 58 8.25 0.73 -13.54
N ARG A 59 7.28 1.50 -14.04
CA ARG A 59 5.92 1.00 -14.24
C ARG A 59 5.94 -0.22 -15.15
N ALA A 60 5.10 -1.20 -14.82
CA ALA A 60 4.96 -2.47 -15.53
C ALA A 60 6.20 -3.40 -15.47
N GLN A 61 7.25 -3.05 -14.73
CA GLN A 61 8.35 -3.96 -14.47
C GLN A 61 8.10 -4.82 -13.22
N THR A 62 8.82 -5.93 -13.14
CA THR A 62 8.83 -6.83 -11.98
C THR A 62 10.27 -7.10 -11.57
N ARG A 63 10.45 -7.42 -10.29
CA ARG A 63 11.75 -7.78 -9.72
C ARG A 63 11.54 -8.91 -8.73
N ILE A 64 12.45 -9.89 -8.76
CA ILE A 64 12.47 -10.98 -7.79
C ILE A 64 12.99 -10.42 -6.46
N ILE A 65 12.33 -10.77 -5.36
CA ILE A 65 12.77 -10.42 -4.00
C ILE A 65 13.86 -11.38 -3.53
N ASP A 66 14.72 -10.92 -2.62
CA ASP A 66 15.71 -11.80 -2.01
C ASP A 66 15.07 -12.85 -1.09
N ARG A 67 15.87 -13.86 -0.70
CA ARG A 67 15.42 -14.95 0.17
C ARG A 67 15.01 -14.48 1.56
N GLU A 68 15.61 -13.40 2.06
CA GLU A 68 15.33 -12.87 3.39
C GLU A 68 13.90 -12.31 3.44
N LEU A 69 13.57 -11.43 2.49
CA LEU A 69 12.25 -10.85 2.33
C LEU A 69 11.18 -11.91 1.97
N GLN A 70 11.56 -12.93 1.20
CA GLN A 70 10.70 -14.07 0.92
C GLN A 70 10.34 -14.85 2.19
N ASN A 71 11.32 -15.13 3.05
CA ASN A 71 11.10 -15.80 4.33
C ASN A 71 10.24 -14.96 5.29
N GLU A 72 10.46 -13.65 5.36
CA GLU A 72 9.64 -12.74 6.17
C GLU A 72 8.17 -12.78 5.71
N LEU A 73 7.93 -12.81 4.39
CA LEU A 73 6.59 -12.92 3.83
C LEU A 73 5.93 -14.26 4.18
N TYR A 74 6.66 -15.37 4.13
CA TYR A 74 6.16 -16.69 4.51
C TYR A 74 5.78 -16.76 5.99
N GLN A 75 6.64 -16.24 6.87
CA GLN A 75 6.34 -16.16 8.29
C GLN A 75 5.09 -15.33 8.56
N LEU A 76 4.95 -14.16 7.92
CA LEU A 76 3.76 -13.30 8.07
C LEU A 76 2.47 -14.00 7.59
N ALA A 77 2.57 -14.84 6.57
CA ALA A 77 1.44 -15.59 6.02
C ALA A 77 1.15 -16.90 6.79
N ASN A 78 1.95 -17.24 7.81
CA ASN A 78 1.93 -18.54 8.49
C ASN A 78 2.05 -19.72 7.50
N VAL A 79 2.93 -19.58 6.51
CA VAL A 79 3.23 -20.62 5.53
C VAL A 79 4.67 -21.10 5.74
N SER A 80 4.90 -22.40 5.72
CA SER A 80 6.25 -22.96 5.81
C SER A 80 7.07 -22.59 4.55
N PRO A 81 8.32 -22.13 4.69
CA PRO A 81 9.22 -21.93 3.55
C PRO A 81 9.43 -23.27 2.83
N SER A 82 9.33 -23.27 1.50
CA SER A 82 9.66 -24.41 0.63
C SER A 82 11.16 -24.48 0.32
#